data_AF-A0A4U8SXK7-F1
#
_entry.id   AF-A0A4U8SXK7-F1
#
_cell.length_a   1.000
_cell.length_b   1.000
_cell.length_c   1.000
_cell.angle_alpha   90.00
_cell.angle_beta   90.00
_cell.angle_gamma   90.00
#
_symmetry.space_group_name_H-M   'P 1'
#
loop_
_entity.id
_entity.type
_entity.pdbx_description
1 polymer ?
#
loop_
_entity_poly.entity_id
_entity_poly.type
_entity_poly.pdbx_seq_one_letter_code
_entity_poly.pdbx_strand_id
1 'polypeptide(L)'
;MKQAKQTRMCVKCRKRFHQKELLRLQCDGDSLCEFSGKGRSFYVCWECVGQPKTLQVILKINKLKPNENYAVRLKEISNQWKKLD
;
A
#
# COMPACT_ATOMS: atom_id res chain seq x y z
N MET A 1 -0.34 19.91 -22.76
CA MET A 1 -0.99 18.59 -22.94
C MET A 1 -1.45 18.09 -21.58
N LYS A 2 -2.74 17.79 -21.37
CA LYS A 2 -3.20 17.18 -20.11
C LYS A 2 -2.62 15.77 -20.04
N GLN A 3 -1.72 15.50 -19.09
CA GLN A 3 -1.24 14.14 -18.82
C GLN A 3 -2.44 13.21 -18.59
N ALA A 4 -2.49 12.09 -19.31
CA ALA A 4 -3.46 11.05 -19.04
C ALA A 4 -3.32 10.62 -17.56
N LYS A 5 -4.41 10.68 -16.78
CA LYS A 5 -4.41 10.30 -15.37
C LYS A 5 -3.90 8.88 -15.24
N GLN A 6 -2.67 8.73 -14.76
CA GLN A 6 -2.00 7.44 -14.73
C GLN A 6 -2.75 6.49 -13.80
N THR A 7 -3.20 5.36 -14.35
CA THR A 7 -3.80 4.30 -13.54
C THR A 7 -2.70 3.43 -12.93
N ARG A 8 -3.01 2.89 -11.76
CA ARG A 8 -2.14 2.02 -10.97
C ARG A 8 -2.94 0.82 -10.53
N MET A 9 -2.22 -0.28 -10.29
CA MET A 9 -2.85 -1.53 -9.91
C MET A 9 -2.70 -1.75 -8.41
N CYS A 10 -3.80 -2.03 -7.73
CA CYS A 10 -3.74 -2.50 -6.35
C CYS A 10 -3.03 -3.85 -6.30
N VAL A 11 -2.03 -3.98 -5.43
CA VAL A 11 -1.24 -5.21 -5.38
C VAL A 11 -2.01 -6.40 -4.84
N LYS A 12 -3.05 -6.15 -4.04
CA LYS A 12 -3.91 -7.18 -3.43
C LYS A 12 -4.98 -7.69 -4.39
N CYS A 13 -5.85 -6.81 -4.91
CA CYS A 13 -7.00 -7.22 -5.72
C CYS A 13 -6.76 -7.14 -7.23
N ARG A 14 -5.61 -6.61 -7.68
CA ARG A 14 -5.22 -6.48 -9.10
C ARG A 14 -6.14 -5.59 -9.97
N LYS A 15 -7.19 -5.00 -9.40
CA LYS A 15 -7.99 -3.94 -10.04
C LYS A 15 -7.13 -2.69 -10.30
N ARG A 16 -7.43 -1.97 -11.37
CA ARG A 16 -6.79 -0.71 -11.75
C ARG A 16 -7.62 0.47 -11.27
N PHE A 17 -6.97 1.49 -10.70
CA PHE A 17 -7.58 2.71 -10.18
C PHE A 17 -6.76 3.92 -10.62
N HIS A 18 -7.30 5.14 -10.55
CA HIS A 18 -6.44 6.31 -10.67
C HIS A 18 -5.46 6.35 -9.51
N GLN A 19 -4.24 6.83 -9.76
CA GLN A 19 -3.21 6.88 -8.73
C GLN A 19 -3.66 7.59 -7.44
N LYS A 20 -4.51 8.63 -7.54
CA LYS A 20 -5.05 9.38 -6.40
C LYS A 20 -6.00 8.58 -5.50
N GLU A 21 -6.51 7.45 -5.98
CA GLU A 21 -7.46 6.58 -5.26
C GLU A 21 -6.74 5.42 -4.54
N LEU A 22 -5.40 5.40 -4.60
CA LEU A 22 -4.57 4.35 -4.03
C LEU A 22 -3.59 4.92 -3.03
N LEU A 23 -3.41 4.21 -1.92
CA LEU A 23 -2.27 4.42 -1.04
C LEU A 23 -1.01 3.93 -1.72
N ARG A 24 -0.01 4.82 -1.82
CA ARG A 24 1.32 4.47 -2.29
C ARG A 24 2.21 4.19 -1.08
N LEU A 25 2.56 2.93 -0.89
CA LEU A 25 3.34 2.45 0.25
C LEU A 25 4.72 1.97 -0.19
N GLN A 26 5.65 1.91 0.75
CA GLN A 26 6.95 1.29 0.59
C GLN A 26 7.32 0.49 1.84
N CYS A 27 8.25 -0.44 1.69
CA CYS A 27 8.90 -1.08 2.83
C CYS A 27 10.25 -0.41 3.03
N ASP A 28 10.54 0.00 4.26
CA ASP A 28 11.80 0.61 4.66
C ASP A 28 12.38 -0.18 5.84
N GLY A 29 13.45 -0.93 5.58
CA GLY A 29 13.95 -1.96 6.49
C GLY A 29 12.84 -2.95 6.88
N ASP A 30 12.60 -3.07 8.18
CA ASP A 30 11.57 -3.94 8.78
C ASP A 30 10.24 -3.23 9.07
N SER A 31 9.93 -2.16 8.32
CA SER A 31 8.73 -1.34 8.53
C SER A 31 7.96 -1.07 7.24
N LEU A 32 6.66 -0.79 7.40
CA LEU A 32 5.77 -0.31 6.34
C LEU A 32 5.48 1.18 6.55
N CYS A 33 5.65 1.97 5.48
CA CYS A 33 5.40 3.41 5.51
C CYS A 33 4.82 3.92 4.18
N GLU A 34 4.35 5.16 4.19
CA GLU A 34 4.00 5.88 2.97
C GLU A 34 5.22 6.12 2.10
N PHE A 35 5.00 6.25 0.80
CA PHE A 35 6.10 6.45 -0.14
C PHE A 35 6.82 7.78 0.07
N SER A 36 8.13 7.68 0.33
CA SER A 36 9.02 8.79 0.64
C SER A 36 9.50 9.60 -0.57
N GLY A 37 9.11 9.24 -1.79
CA GLY A 37 9.66 9.82 -3.02
C GLY A 37 10.83 9.02 -3.61
N LYS A 38 11.42 8.08 -2.85
CA LYS A 38 12.56 7.27 -3.26
C LYS A 38 12.36 5.78 -2.98
N GLY A 39 13.04 4.94 -3.78
CA GLY A 39 13.02 3.49 -3.61
C GLY A 39 11.81 2.77 -4.21
N ARG A 40 11.64 1.50 -3.86
CA ARG A 40 10.57 0.64 -4.38
C ARG A 40 9.26 0.90 -3.64
N SER A 41 8.23 1.22 -4.40
CA SER A 41 6.87 1.45 -3.88
C SER A 41 5.86 0.55 -4.56
N PHE A 42 4.74 0.33 -3.90
CA PHE A 42 3.58 -0.38 -4.42
C PHE A 42 2.30 0.35 -4.04
N TYR A 43 1.18 -0.06 -4.66
CA TYR A 43 -0.12 0.57 -4.44
C TYR A 43 -1.12 -0.40 -3.83
N VAL A 44 -1.94 0.09 -2.90
CA VAL A 44 -3.04 -0.64 -2.25
C VAL A 44 -4.30 0.23 -2.25
N CYS A 45 -5.46 -0.34 -2.59
CA CYS A 45 -6.74 0.38 -2.56
C CYS A 45 -7.39 0.33 -1.17
N TRP A 46 -8.37 1.20 -0.94
CA TRP A 46 -9.10 1.34 0.34
C TRP A 46 -9.82 0.07 0.73
N GLU A 47 -10.43 -0.61 -0.23
CA GLU A 47 -11.11 -1.89 -0.02
C GLU A 47 -10.13 -2.93 0.52
N CYS A 48 -8.83 -2.85 0.18
CA CYS A 48 -7.85 -3.89 0.49
C CYS A 48 -6.96 -3.57 1.69
N VAL A 49 -6.67 -2.31 2.00
CA VAL A 49 -5.63 -1.97 2.99
C VAL A 49 -5.90 -2.57 4.38
N GLY A 50 -7.17 -2.62 4.80
CA GLY A 50 -7.59 -3.22 6.07
C GLY A 50 -8.04 -4.68 6.02
N GLN A 51 -7.95 -5.34 4.85
CA GLN A 51 -8.47 -6.70 4.69
C GLN A 51 -7.50 -7.77 5.19
N PRO A 52 -8.03 -8.93 5.64
CA PRO A 52 -7.21 -10.10 5.91
C PRO A 52 -6.33 -10.46 4.71
N LYS A 53 -5.16 -11.02 4.99
CA LYS A 53 -4.17 -11.45 3.98
C LYS A 53 -3.60 -10.32 3.11
N THR A 54 -3.90 -9.04 3.36
CA THR A 54 -3.24 -7.92 2.65
C THR A 54 -1.77 -7.86 3.01
N LEU A 55 -1.45 -7.94 4.30
CA LEU A 55 -0.07 -8.03 4.78
C LEU A 55 0.70 -9.19 4.12
N GLN A 56 0.10 -10.38 4.06
CA GLN A 56 0.75 -11.55 3.45
C GLN A 56 1.14 -11.32 1.98
N VAL A 57 0.28 -10.65 1.21
CA VAL A 57 0.58 -10.28 -0.18
C VAL A 57 1.74 -9.27 -0.23
N ILE A 58 1.72 -8.25 0.62
CA ILE A 58 2.79 -7.24 0.71
C ILE A 58 4.14 -7.88 1.06
N LEU A 59 4.18 -8.78 2.03
CA LEU A 59 5.41 -9.49 2.40
C LEU A 59 5.93 -10.35 1.24
N LYS A 60 5.03 -11.09 0.56
CA LYS A 60 5.38 -11.97 -0.57
C LYS A 60 5.99 -11.19 -1.75
N ILE A 61 5.38 -10.09 -2.18
CA ILE A 61 5.87 -9.31 -3.33
C ILE A 61 7.22 -8.64 -3.04
N ASN A 62 7.47 -8.29 -1.77
CA ASN A 62 8.69 -7.62 -1.35
C ASN A 62 9.77 -8.60 -0.88
N LYS A 63 9.46 -9.91 -0.82
CA LYS A 63 10.34 -10.99 -0.33
C LYS A 63 10.79 -10.76 1.12
N LEU A 64 9.86 -10.31 1.98
CA LEU A 64 10.12 -9.97 3.38
C LEU A 64 9.64 -11.09 4.31
N LYS A 65 10.32 -11.23 5.45
CA LYS A 65 9.87 -12.11 6.53
C LYS A 65 8.76 -11.42 7.34
N PRO A 66 7.79 -12.16 7.87
CA PRO A 66 6.80 -11.60 8.80
C PRO A 66 7.47 -11.00 10.03
N ASN A 67 7.00 -9.83 10.42
CA ASN A 67 7.31 -9.15 11.68
C ASN A 67 6.01 -8.46 12.13
N GLU A 68 5.75 -8.46 13.44
CA GLU A 68 4.62 -7.76 14.07
C GLU A 68 4.55 -6.28 13.66
N ASN A 69 5.72 -5.64 13.49
CA ASN A 69 5.80 -4.23 13.15
C ASN A 69 5.04 -3.90 11.85
N TYR A 70 5.10 -4.78 10.84
CA TYR A 70 4.33 -4.56 9.60
C TYR A 70 2.81 -4.61 9.81
N ALA A 71 2.32 -5.45 10.72
CA ALA A 71 0.89 -5.56 11.02
C ALA A 71 0.38 -4.32 11.74
N VAL A 72 1.14 -3.84 12.73
CA VAL A 72 0.86 -2.59 13.47
C VAL A 72 0.81 -1.42 12.49
N ARG A 73 1.86 -1.26 11.68
CA ARG A 73 1.96 -0.15 10.71
C ARG A 73 0.86 -0.19 9.65
N LEU A 74 0.51 -1.36 9.12
CA LEU A 74 -0.58 -1.48 8.14
C LEU A 74 -1.93 -1.06 8.75
N LYS A 75 -2.18 -1.42 10.01
CA LYS A 75 -3.39 -1.03 10.74
C LYS A 75 -3.45 0.47 10.99
N GLU A 76 -2.33 1.08 11.40
CA GLU A 76 -2.22 2.52 11.59
C GLU A 76 -2.49 3.30 10.30
N ILE A 77 -1.82 2.92 9.20
CA ILE A 77 -2.00 3.52 7.87
C ILE A 77 -3.46 3.39 7.41
N SER A 78 -4.05 2.20 7.57
CA SER A 78 -5.46 1.95 7.24
C SER A 78 -6.41 2.86 8.02
N ASN A 79 -6.15 3.06 9.32
CA ASN A 79 -6.97 3.92 10.17
C ASN A 79 -6.78 5.41 9.89
N GLN A 80 -5.55 5.84 9.58
CA GLN A 80 -5.26 7.23 9.21
C GLN A 80 -5.97 7.61 7.92
N TRP A 81 -5.98 6.70 6.94
CA TRP A 81 -6.62 6.97 5.67
C TRP A 81 -8.15 7.06 5.78
N LYS A 82 -8.77 6.24 6.63
CA LYS A 82 -10.22 6.33 6.94
C LYS A 82 -10.66 7.66 7.55
N LYS A 83 -9.73 8.46 8.09
CA LYS A 83 -10.05 9.78 8.68
C LYS A 83 -9.98 10.93 7.65
N LEU A 84 -9.55 10.65 6.43
CA LEU A 84 -9.33 11.63 5.36
C LEU A 84 -10.41 11.57 4.27
N ASP A 85 -11.25 10.53 4.27
CA ASP A 85 -12.50 10.41 3.49
C ASP A 85 -13.70 10.84 4.34
#